data_AF-A0A7S4PA64-F1
#
_entry.id   AF-A0A7S4PA64-F1
#
_cell.length_a   1.000
_cell.length_b   1.000
_cell.length_c   1.000
_cell.angle_alpha   90.00
_cell.angle_beta   90.00
_cell.angle_gamma   90.00
#
_symmetry.space_group_name_H-M   'P 1'
#
loop_
_entity.id
_entity.type
_entity.pdbx_description
1 polymer ?
#
loop_
_entity_poly.entity_id
_entity_poly.type
_entity_poly.pdbx_seq_one_letter_code
_entity_poly.pdbx_strand_id
1 'polypeptide(L)'
;MKIKKDYLEGATDSLDLVPIAAYFGKGKRTGVYGGFLLACYNDTEDTYQTITKIGTGFSDEDLVKWTEKLKETVLPSPPNYFDISDSNKPDVWFEPTYVWEIRAADLSLSPAYMAAIGIAAPDRGISLRFPRFLRLREDKAPSDATNADQVVDMYYSQSLTEGLGTKSAAKYY
;
A
#
# COMPACT_ATOMS: atom_id res chain seq x y z
N MET A 1 -11.95 16.14 -34.70
CA MET A 1 -11.84 14.70 -34.40
C MET A 1 -12.33 14.51 -32.97
N LYS A 2 -13.44 13.80 -32.75
CA LYS A 2 -14.02 13.57 -31.42
C LYS A 2 -13.20 12.50 -30.70
N ILE A 3 -12.41 12.92 -29.72
CA ILE A 3 -11.73 12.00 -28.81
C ILE A 3 -12.81 11.31 -27.98
N LYS A 4 -12.93 9.99 -28.16
CA LYS A 4 -13.85 9.16 -27.37
C LYS A 4 -13.36 9.19 -25.92
N LYS A 5 -14.29 9.46 -25.00
CA LYS A 5 -14.11 9.57 -23.55
C LYS A 5 -13.82 8.22 -22.86
N ASP A 6 -13.46 7.20 -23.63
CA ASP A 6 -13.34 5.82 -23.14
C ASP A 6 -11.94 5.52 -22.58
N TYR A 7 -11.07 6.53 -22.44
CA TYR A 7 -9.78 6.43 -21.75
C TYR A 7 -9.83 6.86 -20.26
N LEU A 8 -11.00 7.23 -19.75
CA LEU A 8 -11.22 7.69 -18.38
C LEU A 8 -12.08 6.70 -17.57
N GLU A 9 -11.86 5.40 -17.73
CA GLU A 9 -12.08 4.49 -16.59
C GLU A 9 -11.00 4.82 -15.56
N GLY A 10 -11.42 5.30 -14.38
CA GLY A 10 -10.57 5.96 -13.39
C GLY A 10 -9.32 5.18 -13.00
N ALA A 11 -8.19 5.55 -13.61
CA ALA A 11 -6.86 5.12 -13.22
C ALA A 11 -6.47 5.83 -11.91
N THR A 12 -6.89 5.26 -10.78
CA THR A 12 -5.93 5.17 -9.67
C THR A 12 -5.01 4.01 -10.02
N ASP A 13 -3.79 4.34 -10.45
CA ASP A 13 -2.75 3.36 -10.74
C ASP A 13 -2.52 2.46 -9.52
N SER A 14 -2.19 1.19 -9.77
CA SER A 14 -1.73 0.29 -8.73
C SER A 14 -0.37 0.75 -8.19
N LEU A 15 -0.11 0.47 -6.92
CA LEU A 15 1.17 0.68 -6.28
C LEU A 15 1.91 -0.66 -6.18
N ASP A 16 3.22 -0.64 -6.38
CA ASP A 16 4.09 -1.77 -6.14
C ASP A 16 4.69 -1.64 -4.75
N LEU A 17 4.26 -2.48 -3.81
CA LEU A 17 4.57 -2.33 -2.39
C LEU A 17 5.23 -3.58 -1.81
N VAL A 18 6.06 -3.39 -0.79
CA VAL A 18 6.82 -4.46 -0.14
C VAL A 18 6.10 -4.94 1.12
N PRO A 19 5.77 -6.24 1.26
CA PRO A 19 5.31 -6.78 2.53
C PRO A 19 6.49 -6.89 3.50
N ILE A 20 6.45 -6.11 4.58
CA ILE A 20 7.52 -6.05 5.60
C ILE A 20 7.09 -6.65 6.95
N ALA A 21 5.80 -6.92 7.12
CA ALA A 21 5.29 -7.55 8.34
C ALA A 21 3.96 -8.29 8.10
N ALA A 22 3.55 -9.12 9.05
CA ALA A 22 2.26 -9.80 9.04
C ALA A 22 1.55 -9.79 10.39
N TYR A 23 0.26 -10.10 10.31
CA TYR A 23 -0.63 -10.33 11.44
C TYR A 23 -1.19 -11.75 11.34
N PHE A 24 -1.20 -12.49 12.46
CA PHE A 24 -1.77 -13.83 12.47
C PHE A 24 -3.27 -13.79 12.16
N GLY A 25 -3.69 -14.70 11.30
CA GLY A 25 -5.09 -14.84 10.95
C GLY A 25 -5.91 -15.35 12.12
N LYS A 26 -7.18 -14.94 12.15
CA LYS A 26 -8.16 -15.31 13.17
C LYS A 26 -9.36 -15.99 12.52
N GLY A 27 -10.09 -16.80 13.28
CA GLY A 27 -11.27 -17.51 12.79
C GLY A 27 -10.93 -18.45 11.64
N LYS A 28 -11.57 -18.27 10.47
CA LYS A 28 -11.32 -19.09 9.28
C LYS A 28 -9.90 -19.00 8.71
N ARG A 29 -9.13 -17.97 9.08
CA ARG A 29 -7.74 -17.77 8.65
C ARG A 29 -6.71 -18.19 9.72
N THR A 30 -7.13 -18.92 10.75
CA THR A 30 -6.20 -19.45 11.75
C THR A 30 -5.19 -20.38 11.07
N GLY A 31 -3.90 -20.26 11.43
CA GLY A 31 -2.81 -21.07 10.84
C GLY A 31 -2.06 -20.39 9.68
N VAL A 32 -2.62 -19.31 9.12
CA VAL A 32 -1.97 -18.46 8.10
C VAL A 32 -1.84 -17.02 8.58
N TYR A 33 -1.08 -16.20 7.86
CA TYR A 33 -1.12 -14.75 8.04
C TYR A 33 -2.45 -14.21 7.47
N GLY A 34 -3.22 -13.51 8.32
CA GLY A 34 -4.53 -13.00 7.96
C GLY A 34 -4.51 -11.58 7.39
N GLY A 35 -3.38 -10.88 7.56
CA GLY A 35 -3.09 -9.60 6.93
C GLY A 35 -1.60 -9.30 6.94
N PHE A 36 -1.21 -8.32 6.13
CA PHE A 36 0.17 -7.95 5.87
C PHE A 36 0.31 -6.43 6.01
N LEU A 37 1.44 -5.99 6.57
CA LEU A 37 1.84 -4.60 6.60
C LEU A 37 2.75 -4.34 5.40
N LEU A 38 2.36 -3.40 4.55
CA LEU A 38 3.07 -3.04 3.35
C LEU A 38 3.80 -1.72 3.51
N ALA A 39 4.88 -1.56 2.76
CA ALA A 39 5.68 -0.36 2.71
C ALA A 39 5.95 0.11 1.27
N CYS A 40 6.06 1.43 1.10
CA CYS A 40 6.69 2.06 -0.05
C CYS A 40 8.18 2.28 0.26
N TYR A 41 8.97 2.60 -0.75
CA TYR A 41 10.40 2.86 -0.59
C TYR A 41 10.70 4.36 -0.49
N ASN A 42 11.69 4.75 0.30
CA ASN A 42 12.20 6.11 0.36
C ASN A 42 13.62 6.14 -0.20
N ASP A 43 13.77 6.63 -1.43
CA ASP A 43 15.06 6.71 -2.12
C ASP A 43 16.08 7.63 -1.42
N THR A 44 15.61 8.60 -0.64
CA THR A 44 16.49 9.60 0.01
C THR A 44 17.14 9.03 1.27
N GLU A 45 16.39 8.27 2.06
CA GLU A 45 16.84 7.73 3.34
C GLU A 45 17.21 6.25 3.28
N ASP A 46 16.95 5.60 2.13
CA ASP A 46 17.11 4.15 1.94
C ASP A 46 16.29 3.35 2.98
N THR A 47 15.02 3.75 3.16
CA THR A 47 14.11 3.16 4.15
C THR A 47 12.83 2.62 3.52
N TYR A 48 12.17 1.70 4.24
CA TYR A 48 10.84 1.20 3.92
C TYR A 48 9.81 1.85 4.83
N GLN A 49 8.92 2.65 4.24
CA GLN A 49 7.92 3.43 4.97
C GLN A 49 6.57 2.73 4.93
N THR A 50 6.03 2.42 6.11
CA THR A 50 4.72 1.78 6.22
C THR A 50 3.62 2.63 5.55
N ILE A 51 2.83 2.01 4.67
CA ILE A 51 1.77 2.70 3.91
C ILE A 51 0.39 2.14 4.20
N THR A 52 0.25 0.82 4.37
CA THR A 52 -1.07 0.23 4.64
C THR A 52 -0.99 -1.17 5.19
N LYS A 53 -2.01 -1.56 5.97
CA LYS A 53 -2.32 -2.95 6.28
C LYS A 53 -3.34 -3.49 5.28
N ILE A 54 -3.07 -4.66 4.73
CA ILE A 54 -3.96 -5.34 3.78
C ILE A 54 -4.37 -6.72 4.27
N GLY A 55 -5.61 -7.13 3.99
CA GLY A 55 -6.10 -8.50 4.22
C GLY A 55 -7.03 -9.00 3.10
N THR A 56 -7.07 -8.28 1.98
CA THR A 56 -8.06 -8.38 0.91
C THR A 56 -7.36 -8.51 -0.44
N GLY A 57 -8.00 -9.22 -1.38
CA GLY A 57 -7.42 -9.50 -2.70
C GLY A 57 -6.69 -10.84 -2.82
N PHE A 58 -6.47 -11.54 -1.70
CA PHE A 58 -5.88 -12.88 -1.67
C PHE A 58 -6.95 -13.97 -1.77
N SER A 59 -6.71 -14.99 -2.60
CA SER A 59 -7.41 -16.28 -2.49
C SER A 59 -6.95 -17.04 -1.23
N ASP A 60 -7.63 -18.14 -0.88
CA ASP A 60 -7.18 -18.95 0.26
C ASP A 60 -5.82 -19.64 -0.05
N GLU A 61 -5.59 -20.03 -1.31
CA GLU A 61 -4.31 -20.55 -1.79
C GLU A 61 -3.20 -19.49 -1.72
N ASP A 62 -3.50 -18.23 -2.05
CA ASP A 62 -2.54 -17.14 -1.91
C ASP A 62 -2.11 -16.95 -0.46
N LEU A 63 -3.05 -17.00 0.48
CA LEU A 63 -2.74 -16.84 1.90
C LEU A 63 -1.82 -17.95 2.42
N VAL A 64 -2.05 -19.19 1.99
CA VAL A 64 -1.16 -20.32 2.31
C VAL A 64 0.22 -20.08 1.70
N LYS A 65 0.28 -19.83 0.39
CA LYS A 65 1.52 -19.59 -0.36
C LYS A 65 2.37 -18.48 0.25
N TRP A 66 1.77 -17.33 0.54
CA TRP A 66 2.50 -16.18 1.07
C TRP A 66 2.90 -16.37 2.52
N THR A 67 2.09 -17.11 3.29
CA THR A 67 2.50 -17.52 4.63
C THR A 67 3.77 -18.37 4.58
N GLU A 68 3.82 -19.37 3.71
CA GLU A 68 4.99 -20.25 3.57
C GLU A 68 6.22 -19.48 3.09
N LYS A 69 6.09 -18.70 2.01
CA LYS A 69 7.20 -17.92 1.45
C LYS A 69 7.75 -16.87 2.40
N LEU A 70 6.90 -16.14 3.12
CA LEU A 70 7.34 -15.07 4.02
C LEU A 70 7.89 -15.62 5.35
N LYS A 71 7.45 -16.81 5.79
CA LYS A 71 8.04 -17.49 6.95
C LYS A 71 9.54 -17.73 6.81
N GLU A 72 10.02 -17.93 5.58
CA GLU A 72 11.46 -18.11 5.29
C GLU A 72 12.28 -16.82 5.46
N THR A 73 11.61 -15.67 5.52
CA THR A 73 12.22 -14.33 5.57
C THR A 73 12.04 -13.64 6.92
N VAL A 74 11.62 -14.38 7.95
CA VAL A 74 11.25 -13.79 9.26
C VAL A 74 12.44 -13.16 9.96
N LEU A 75 12.22 -11.94 10.46
CA LEU A 75 13.15 -11.21 11.30
C LEU A 75 12.72 -11.26 12.78
N PRO A 76 13.67 -11.30 13.72
CA PRO A 76 13.36 -11.29 15.15
C PRO A 76 12.80 -9.94 15.64
N SER A 77 13.13 -8.85 14.94
CA SER A 77 12.73 -7.47 15.27
C SER A 77 12.77 -6.62 13.99
N PRO A 78 12.04 -5.47 13.94
CA PRO A 78 12.12 -4.59 12.78
C PRO A 78 13.52 -3.98 12.69
N PRO A 79 14.15 -3.97 11.49
CA PRO A 79 15.40 -3.24 11.26
C PRO A 79 15.23 -1.72 11.41
N ASN A 80 16.33 -1.01 11.61
CA ASN A 80 16.32 0.46 11.75
C ASN A 80 15.91 1.20 10.47
N TYR A 81 16.02 0.54 9.31
CA TYR A 81 15.62 1.11 8.02
C TYR A 81 14.12 0.92 7.74
N PHE A 82 13.32 0.49 8.72
CA PHE A 82 11.86 0.47 8.64
C PHE A 82 11.26 1.67 9.37
N ASP A 83 10.59 2.55 8.61
CA ASP A 83 9.85 3.66 9.18
C ASP A 83 8.43 3.19 9.54
N ILE A 84 8.29 2.85 10.82
CA ILE A 84 7.08 2.27 11.42
C ILE A 84 6.53 3.22 12.49
N SER A 85 5.21 3.22 12.67
CA SER A 85 4.57 3.86 13.83
C SER A 85 4.17 2.81 14.86
N ASP A 86 4.07 3.21 16.13
CA ASP A 86 3.60 2.33 17.21
C ASP A 86 2.10 2.00 17.11
N SER A 87 1.37 2.66 16.21
CA SER A 87 -0.10 2.54 16.11
C SER A 87 -0.57 1.18 15.60
N ASN A 88 0.27 0.45 14.87
CA ASN A 88 -0.12 -0.77 14.14
C ASN A 88 0.86 -1.93 14.33
N LYS A 89 1.28 -2.19 15.57
CA LYS A 89 2.25 -3.24 15.90
C LYS A 89 1.89 -4.62 15.25
N PRO A 90 2.72 -5.14 14.34
CA PRO A 90 2.52 -6.45 13.73
C PRO A 90 3.01 -7.59 14.63
N ASP A 91 2.63 -8.81 14.27
CA ASP A 91 3.00 -10.02 15.00
C ASP A 91 4.34 -10.59 14.53
N VAL A 92 4.67 -10.40 13.24
CA VAL A 92 5.85 -10.97 12.58
C VAL A 92 6.44 -9.94 11.63
N TRP A 93 7.77 -9.83 11.60
CA TRP A 93 8.53 -8.96 10.69
C TRP A 93 9.24 -9.80 9.62
N PHE A 94 9.44 -9.23 8.44
CA PHE A 94 10.08 -9.90 7.30
C PHE A 94 11.22 -9.06 6.71
N GLU A 95 12.23 -9.75 6.17
CA GLU A 95 13.20 -9.14 5.28
C GLU A 95 12.50 -8.67 3.98
N PRO A 96 12.74 -7.43 3.50
CA PRO A 96 12.24 -6.96 2.22
C PRO A 96 12.68 -7.89 1.08
N THR A 97 11.75 -8.71 0.57
CA THR A 97 12.10 -9.76 -0.41
C THR A 97 11.20 -9.74 -1.63
N TYR A 98 9.91 -9.45 -1.45
CA TYR A 98 8.91 -9.53 -2.50
C TYR A 98 8.31 -8.15 -2.78
N VAL A 99 7.81 -7.95 -4.00
CA VAL A 99 7.05 -6.76 -4.37
C VAL A 99 5.67 -7.19 -4.84
N TRP A 100 4.63 -6.57 -4.30
CA TRP A 100 3.24 -6.87 -4.63
C TRP A 100 2.57 -5.69 -5.31
N GLU A 101 1.85 -5.96 -6.39
CA GLU A 101 1.00 -4.97 -7.02
C GLU A 101 -0.32 -4.87 -6.25
N ILE A 102 -0.61 -3.67 -5.76
CA ILE A 102 -1.74 -3.34 -4.90
C ILE A 102 -2.59 -2.27 -5.57
N ARG A 103 -3.88 -2.54 -5.71
CA ARG A 103 -4.84 -1.52 -6.14
C ARG A 103 -5.52 -0.91 -4.93
N ALA A 104 -5.74 0.41 -4.96
CA ALA A 104 -6.53 1.14 -3.98
C ALA A 104 -7.62 1.94 -4.69
N ALA A 105 -8.68 2.32 -3.96
CA ALA A 105 -9.69 3.22 -4.50
C ALA A 105 -9.18 4.66 -4.53
N ASP A 106 -8.55 5.09 -3.45
CA ASP A 106 -7.96 6.41 -3.25
C ASP A 106 -6.84 6.35 -2.19
N LEU A 107 -6.15 7.46 -1.97
CA LEU A 107 -5.17 7.66 -0.91
C LEU A 107 -5.70 8.66 0.14
N SER A 108 -5.23 8.57 1.38
CA SER A 108 -5.68 9.44 2.47
C SER A 108 -4.56 9.73 3.46
N LEU A 109 -4.59 10.89 4.10
CA LEU A 109 -3.67 11.19 5.20
C LEU A 109 -3.96 10.28 6.40
N SER A 110 -2.91 9.74 7.00
CA SER A 110 -2.97 8.81 8.13
C SER A 110 -2.00 9.22 9.23
N PRO A 111 -2.45 9.22 10.51
CA PRO A 111 -1.54 9.35 11.66
C PRO A 111 -0.81 8.03 11.99
N ALA A 112 -1.20 6.92 11.37
CA ALA A 112 -0.74 5.57 11.74
C ALA A 112 0.31 4.98 10.78
N TYR A 113 0.59 5.67 9.67
CA TYR A 113 1.48 5.20 8.60
C TYR A 113 2.49 6.29 8.28
N MET A 114 3.69 5.87 7.87
CA MET A 114 4.86 6.74 7.76
C MET A 114 5.19 7.12 6.31
N ALA A 115 4.56 6.49 5.32
CA ALA A 115 4.77 6.79 3.91
C ALA A 115 4.62 8.28 3.63
N ALA A 116 5.69 8.92 3.15
CA ALA A 116 5.74 10.35 2.83
C ALA A 116 5.33 11.27 4.00
N ILE A 117 5.55 10.84 5.24
CA ILE A 117 5.27 11.66 6.42
C ILE A 117 6.04 12.98 6.36
N GLY A 118 5.39 14.08 6.73
CA GLY A 118 6.00 15.41 6.69
C GLY A 118 5.97 16.08 5.31
N ILE A 119 5.69 15.35 4.23
CA ILE A 119 5.64 15.92 2.87
C ILE A 119 4.25 16.50 2.59
N ALA A 120 3.20 15.68 2.63
CA ALA A 120 1.84 16.14 2.36
C ALA A 120 1.17 16.80 3.58
N ALA A 121 1.57 16.40 4.78
CA ALA A 121 1.14 16.98 6.04
C ALA A 121 2.26 16.87 7.10
N PRO A 122 2.43 17.84 8.01
CA PRO A 122 3.56 17.86 8.94
C PRO A 122 3.66 16.66 9.89
N ASP A 123 2.52 16.08 10.27
CA ASP A 123 2.41 15.07 11.34
C ASP A 123 1.75 13.76 10.88
N ARG A 124 1.53 13.59 9.56
CA ARG A 124 0.79 12.47 8.99
C ARG A 124 1.45 11.97 7.71
N GLY A 125 1.54 10.65 7.57
CA GLY A 125 1.87 10.01 6.31
C GLY A 125 0.63 9.79 5.44
N ILE A 126 0.80 9.06 4.35
CA ILE A 126 -0.23 8.70 3.38
C ILE A 126 -0.56 7.21 3.51
N SER A 127 -1.83 6.86 3.32
CA SER A 127 -2.34 5.49 3.37
C SER A 127 -3.30 5.22 2.23
N LEU A 128 -3.47 3.94 1.90
CA LEU A 128 -4.41 3.49 0.88
C LEU A 128 -5.80 3.23 1.47
N ARG A 129 -6.87 3.62 0.75
CA ARG A 129 -8.25 3.22 1.05
C ARG A 129 -8.67 2.05 0.17
N PHE A 130 -9.26 1.04 0.81
CA PHE A 130 -9.67 -0.22 0.20
C PHE A 130 -8.57 -0.93 -0.63
N PRO A 131 -7.35 -1.12 -0.06
CA PRO A 131 -6.28 -1.80 -0.78
C PRO A 131 -6.65 -3.26 -1.07
N ARG A 132 -6.28 -3.74 -2.26
CA ARG A 132 -6.46 -5.12 -2.69
C ARG A 132 -5.20 -5.63 -3.38
N PHE A 133 -4.71 -6.78 -2.94
CA PHE A 133 -3.65 -7.50 -3.63
C PHE A 133 -4.13 -7.89 -5.02
N LEU A 134 -3.26 -7.70 -6.02
CA LEU A 134 -3.49 -8.12 -7.39
C LEU A 134 -2.57 -9.29 -7.75
N ARG A 135 -1.25 -9.08 -7.64
CA ARG A 135 -0.25 -10.08 -8.04
C ARG A 135 1.13 -9.81 -7.44
N LEU A 136 1.99 -10.82 -7.55
CA LEU A 136 3.43 -10.68 -7.37
C LEU A 136 4.04 -9.90 -8.56
N ARG A 137 5.01 -9.04 -8.26
CA ARG A 137 5.93 -8.44 -9.22
C ARG A 137 7.27 -9.16 -9.15
N GLU A 138 7.41 -10.19 -9.99
CA GLU A 138 8.66 -10.96 -10.13
C GLU A 138 9.74 -10.16 -10.85
N ASP A 139 9.34 -9.07 -11.52
CA ASP A 139 10.16 -8.18 -12.33
C ASP A 139 10.72 -6.98 -11.55
N LYS A 140 10.48 -6.91 -10.23
CA LYS A 140 10.91 -5.80 -9.37
C LYS A 140 11.66 -6.27 -8.14
N ALA A 141 12.79 -5.63 -7.85
CA ALA A 141 13.42 -5.74 -6.55
C ALA A 141 12.66 -4.87 -5.52
N PRO A 142 12.77 -5.16 -4.21
CA PRO A 142 12.20 -4.31 -3.16
C PRO A 142 12.58 -2.83 -3.23
N SER A 143 13.79 -2.49 -3.70
CA SER A 143 14.24 -1.12 -3.95
C SER A 143 13.59 -0.45 -5.17
N ASP A 144 12.95 -1.23 -6.06
CA ASP A 144 12.20 -0.73 -7.24
C ASP A 144 10.69 -0.58 -6.96
N ALA A 145 10.30 -0.73 -5.69
CA ALA A 145 8.93 -0.49 -5.25
C ALA A 145 8.50 0.97 -5.52
N THR A 146 7.20 1.22 -5.48
CA THR A 146 6.68 2.58 -5.54
C THR A 146 7.32 3.41 -4.43
N ASN A 147 7.90 4.55 -4.80
CA ASN A 147 8.63 5.39 -3.85
C ASN A 147 7.72 6.46 -3.19
N ALA A 148 8.22 7.09 -2.13
CA ALA A 148 7.47 8.08 -1.36
C ALA A 148 7.00 9.28 -2.20
N ASP A 149 7.83 9.78 -3.12
CA ASP A 149 7.47 10.90 -4.00
C ASP A 149 6.33 10.52 -4.96
N GLN A 150 6.36 9.31 -5.53
CA GLN A 150 5.28 8.78 -6.36
C GLN A 150 3.97 8.66 -5.56
N VAL A 151 4.03 8.25 -4.29
CA VAL A 151 2.84 8.20 -3.41
C VAL A 151 2.25 9.60 -3.22
N VAL A 152 3.10 10.62 -3.04
CA VAL A 152 2.68 12.02 -2.89
C VAL A 152 2.04 12.54 -4.17
N ASP A 153 2.66 12.28 -5.32
CA ASP A 153 2.13 12.67 -6.63
C ASP A 153 0.76 12.05 -6.89
N MET A 154 0.58 10.76 -6.57
CA MET A 154 -0.70 10.07 -6.66
C MET A 154 -1.76 10.72 -5.75
N TYR A 155 -1.40 11.03 -4.50
CA TYR A 155 -2.29 11.67 -3.54
C TYR A 155 -2.77 13.05 -3.98
N TYR A 156 -1.89 13.89 -4.55
CA TYR A 156 -2.32 15.19 -5.07
C TYR A 156 -3.13 15.07 -6.37
N SER A 157 -2.79 14.11 -7.22
CA SER A 157 -3.47 13.87 -8.49
C SER A 157 -4.92 13.40 -8.30
N GLN A 158 -5.19 12.61 -7.26
CA GLN A 158 -6.56 12.16 -6.96
C GLN A 158 -7.47 13.37 -6.58
N SER A 159 -6.93 14.34 -5.84
CA SER A 159 -7.67 15.50 -5.32
C SER A 159 -8.14 16.42 -6.45
N LEU A 160 -7.30 16.57 -7.49
CA LEU A 160 -7.66 17.30 -8.71
C LEU A 160 -8.83 16.63 -9.45
N THR A 161 -8.87 15.30 -9.43
CA THR A 161 -9.92 14.51 -10.10
C THR A 161 -11.25 14.59 -9.34
N GLU A 162 -11.23 14.52 -8.00
CA GLU A 162 -12.43 14.69 -7.15
C GLU A 162 -13.03 16.11 -7.24
N GLY A 163 -12.18 17.14 -7.34
CA GLY A 163 -12.60 18.53 -7.52
C GLY A 163 -13.27 18.82 -8.88
N LEU A 164 -12.96 18.03 -9.91
CA LEU A 164 -13.59 18.12 -11.23
C LEU A 164 -14.93 17.37 -11.31
N GLY A 165 -15.11 16.31 -10.50
CA GLY A 165 -16.34 15.51 -10.47
C GLY A 165 -17.53 16.16 -9.75
N THR A 166 -17.29 17.15 -8.90
CA THR A 166 -18.33 17.78 -8.05
C THR A 166 -19.10 18.93 -8.71
N LYS A 167 -18.75 19.36 -9.94
CA LYS A 167 -19.43 20.48 -10.63
C LYS A 167 -20.62 20.09 -11.54
N SER A 168 -21.00 18.81 -11.66
CA SER A 168 -22.04 18.38 -12.61
C SER A 168 -23.42 18.01 -12.02
N ALA A 169 -23.63 18.12 -10.70
CA ALA A 169 -24.87 17.65 -10.05
C ALA A 169 -25.73 18.77 -9.41
N ALA A 170 -25.65 20.01 -9.92
CA ALA A 170 -26.53 21.09 -9.49
C ALA A 170 -27.05 21.89 -10.68
N LYS A 171 -28.08 21.35 -11.34
CA LYS A 171 -29.08 22.10 -12.12
C LYS A 171 -30.10 21.10 -12.66
N TYR A 172 -31.23 20.97 -11.97
CA TYR A 172 -32.57 20.91 -12.56
C TYR A 172 -33.55 21.24 -11.43
N TYR A 173 -34.03 22.50 -11.45
CA TYR A 173 -35.33 22.88 -10.90
C TYR A 173 -36.41 22.45 -11.89
#